data_AF-A0A840Q2C7-F1
#
_entry.id   AF-A0A840Q2C7-F1
#
_cell.length_a   1.000
_cell.length_b   1.000
_cell.length_c   1.000
_cell.angle_alpha   90.00
_cell.angle_beta   90.00
_cell.angle_gamma   90.00
#
_symmetry.space_group_name_H-M   'P 1'
#
loop_
_entity.id
_entity.type
_entity.pdbx_description
1 polymer ?
#
loop_
_entity_poly.entity_id
_entity_poly.type
_entity_poly.pdbx_seq_one_letter_code
_entity_poly.pdbx_strand_id
1 'polypeptide(L)'
;MADLNANPELLDALASRLRNASADLEAHAAAPPDPQAGVITGAVQGALALLIDALGNLSSGISAVGDATAESRAVYADTDYEHAVAMQASELAAEQPR
;
A
#
# COMPACT_ATOMS: atom_id res chain seq x y z
N MET A 1 23.13 12.83 10.66
CA MET A 1 22.15 11.81 11.07
C MET A 1 20.95 12.05 10.16
N ALA A 2 20.55 11.07 9.35
CA ALA A 2 19.37 11.22 8.50
C ALA A 2 18.14 11.27 9.42
N ASP A 3 17.35 12.33 9.34
CA ASP A 3 16.11 12.46 10.10
C ASP A 3 15.25 11.21 9.89
N LEU A 4 14.99 10.50 10.99
CA LEU A 4 14.10 9.33 11.06
C LEU A 4 12.62 9.75 11.01
N ASN A 5 12.31 10.92 10.44
CA ASN A 5 10.94 11.38 10.29
C ASN A 5 10.35 10.81 9.00
N ALA A 6 9.42 9.86 9.15
CA ALA A 6 8.64 9.35 8.04
C ALA A 6 7.79 10.48 7.47
N ASN A 7 7.97 10.82 6.18
CA ASN A 7 7.17 11.88 5.56
C ASN A 7 5.70 11.41 5.40
N PRO A 8 4.72 12.03 6.09
CA PRO A 8 3.33 11.60 6.06
C PRO A 8 2.69 11.71 4.67
N GLU A 9 3.13 12.65 3.83
CA GLU A 9 2.62 12.80 2.46
C GLU A 9 3.09 11.65 1.56
N LEU A 10 4.33 11.18 1.75
CA LEU A 10 4.86 10.02 1.03
C LEU A 10 4.12 8.74 1.41
N LEU A 11 3.81 8.55 2.69
CA LEU A 11 3.04 7.39 3.15
C LEU A 11 1.62 7.39 2.59
N ASP A 12 0.98 8.55 2.51
CA ASP A 12 -0.37 8.69 1.94
C ASP A 12 -0.38 8.41 0.43
N ALA A 13 0.62 8.93 -0.30
CA ALA A 13 0.81 8.65 -1.71
C ALA A 13 1.07 7.16 -1.98
N LEU A 14 1.85 6.50 -1.12
CA LEU A 14 2.13 5.06 -1.22
C LEU A 14 0.86 4.23 -0.96
N ALA A 15 0.12 4.52 0.11
CA ALA A 15 -1.13 3.85 0.42
C ALA A 15 -2.16 4.00 -0.70
N SER A 16 -2.31 5.22 -1.23
CA SER A 16 -3.18 5.50 -2.37
C SER A 16 -2.77 4.74 -3.62
N ARG A 17 -1.47 4.66 -3.90
CA ARG A 17 -0.94 3.90 -5.06
C ARG A 17 -1.19 2.41 -4.94
N LEU A 18 -1.04 1.85 -3.74
CA LEU A 18 -1.32 0.44 -3.47
C LEU A 18 -2.81 0.12 -3.62
N ARG A 19 -3.70 0.94 -3.05
CA ARG A 19 -5.15 0.76 -3.24
C ARG A 19 -5.56 0.85 -4.71
N ASN A 20 -5.04 1.83 -5.45
CA ASN A 20 -5.31 1.97 -6.88
C ASN A 20 -4.78 0.77 -7.67
N ALA A 21 -3.59 0.26 -7.35
CA ALA A 21 -3.03 -0.92 -8.01
C ALA A 21 -3.87 -2.18 -7.76
N SER A 22 -4.42 -2.35 -6.55
CA SER A 22 -5.36 -3.43 -6.23
C SER A 22 -6.67 -3.27 -7.01
N ALA A 23 -7.25 -2.07 -7.04
CA ALA A 23 -8.47 -1.79 -7.80
C ALA A 23 -8.27 -2.02 -9.31
N ASP A 24 -7.12 -1.63 -9.86
CA ASP A 24 -6.77 -1.87 -11.27
C ASP A 24 -6.64 -3.37 -11.56
N LEU A 25 -6.02 -4.14 -10.65
CA LEU A 25 -5.87 -5.58 -10.79
C LEU A 25 -7.25 -6.27 -10.82
N GLU A 26 -8.16 -5.83 -9.97
CA GLU A 26 -9.51 -6.37 -9.86
C GLU A 26 -10.41 -5.95 -11.03
N ALA A 27 -10.27 -4.71 -11.53
CA ALA A 27 -10.96 -4.23 -12.72
C ALA A 27 -10.61 -5.02 -13.99
N HIS A 28 -9.42 -5.62 -14.03
CA HIS A 28 -8.95 -6.45 -15.15
C HIS A 28 -9.02 -7.95 -14.86
N ALA A 29 -9.61 -8.36 -13.72
CA ALA A 29 -9.74 -9.76 -13.30
C ALA A 29 -10.85 -10.53 -14.04
N ALA A 30 -11.18 -10.13 -15.27
CA ALA A 30 -12.14 -10.85 -16.09
C ALA A 30 -11.68 -12.29 -16.28
N ALA A 31 -12.57 -13.24 -15.96
CA ALA A 31 -12.28 -14.65 -16.15
C ALA A 31 -11.93 -14.87 -17.64
N PRO A 32 -10.70 -15.33 -17.95
CA PRO A 32 -10.30 -15.62 -19.31
C PRO A 32 -11.23 -16.67 -19.92
N PRO A 33 -11.52 -16.60 -21.23
CA PRO A 33 -12.37 -17.58 -21.89
C PRO A 33 -11.75 -18.97 -21.78
N ASP A 34 -12.60 -20.00 -21.83
CA ASP A 34 -12.15 -21.38 -21.75
C ASP A 34 -11.07 -21.67 -22.80
N PRO A 35 -9.88 -22.15 -22.38
CA PRO A 35 -8.78 -22.38 -23.30
C PRO A 35 -9.11 -23.54 -24.23
N GLN A 36 -9.15 -23.28 -25.53
CA GLN A 36 -9.37 -24.29 -26.57
C GLN A 36 -8.03 -24.94 -26.93
N ALA A 37 -7.54 -25.85 -26.09
CA ALA A 37 -6.22 -26.47 -26.26
C ALA A 37 -6.27 -27.98 -26.59
N GLY A 38 -7.43 -28.50 -27.01
CA GLY A 38 -7.62 -29.91 -27.35
C GLY A 38 -7.38 -30.82 -26.13
N VAL A 39 -6.52 -31.83 -26.29
CA VAL A 39 -6.25 -32.84 -25.24
C VAL A 39 -5.64 -32.28 -23.95
N ILE A 40 -5.01 -31.10 -24.00
CA ILE A 40 -4.42 -30.44 -22.83
C ILE A 40 -5.33 -29.38 -22.21
N THR A 41 -6.55 -29.19 -22.71
CA THR A 41 -7.51 -28.16 -22.22
C THR A 41 -7.67 -28.19 -20.70
N GLY A 42 -7.83 -29.36 -20.10
CA GLY A 42 -7.97 -29.48 -18.65
C GLY A 42 -6.72 -29.06 -17.87
N ALA A 43 -5.51 -29.33 -18.40
CA ALA A 43 -4.27 -28.90 -17.77
C ALA A 43 -4.09 -27.38 -17.85
N VAL A 44 -4.46 -26.78 -18.99
CA VAL A 44 -4.43 -25.32 -19.17
C VAL A 44 -5.46 -24.64 -18.27
N GLN A 45 -6.67 -25.18 -18.15
CA GLN A 45 -7.70 -24.69 -17.21
C GLN A 45 -7.22 -24.75 -15.76
N GLY A 46 -6.57 -25.84 -15.34
CA GLY A 46 -6.02 -25.97 -13.99
C GLY A 46 -4.93 -24.93 -13.69
N ALA A 47 -4.00 -24.73 -14.62
CA ALA A 47 -2.97 -23.70 -14.47
C ALA A 47 -3.56 -22.28 -14.43
N LEU A 48 -4.60 -22.02 -15.23
CA LEU A 48 -5.30 -20.75 -15.27
C LEU A 48 -6.06 -20.47 -13.98
N ALA A 49 -6.71 -21.48 -13.41
CA ALA A 49 -7.38 -21.37 -12.11
C ALA A 49 -6.40 -21.02 -10.99
N LEU A 50 -5.23 -21.68 -10.95
CA LEU A 50 -4.17 -21.37 -9.98
C LEU A 50 -3.63 -19.95 -10.14
N LEU A 51 -3.48 -19.48 -11.39
CA LEU A 51 -3.04 -18.12 -11.66
C LEU A 51 -4.06 -17.07 -11.18
N ILE A 52 -5.35 -17.30 -11.44
CA ILE A 52 -6.43 -16.40 -11.01
C ILE A 52 -6.49 -16.34 -9.48
N ASP A 53 -6.40 -17.49 -8.81
CA ASP A 53 -6.39 -17.56 -7.34
C ASP A 53 -5.18 -16.81 -6.74
N ALA A 54 -3.99 -16.99 -7.33
CA ALA A 54 -2.79 -16.26 -6.92
C ALA A 54 -2.93 -14.74 -7.11
N LEU A 55 -3.54 -14.29 -8.21
CA LEU A 55 -3.80 -12.87 -8.48
C LEU A 55 -4.83 -12.28 -7.52
N GLY A 56 -5.88 -13.04 -7.16
CA GLY A 56 -6.86 -12.63 -6.15
C GLY A 56 -6.24 -12.46 -4.77
N ASN A 57 -5.37 -13.39 -4.37
CA ASN A 57 -4.60 -13.30 -3.12
C ASN A 57 -3.63 -12.12 -3.14
N LEU A 58 -2.98 -11.85 -4.29
CA LEU A 58 -2.10 -10.70 -4.46
C LEU A 58 -2.88 -9.37 -4.35
N SER A 59 -4.05 -9.25 -4.98
CA SER A 59 -4.90 -8.05 -4.84
C SER A 59 -5.20 -7.77 -3.37
N SER A 60 -5.71 -8.78 -2.66
CA SER A 60 -6.04 -8.69 -1.24
C SER A 60 -4.85 -8.28 -0.38
N GLY A 61 -3.67 -8.85 -0.65
CA GLY A 61 -2.43 -8.51 0.05
C GLY A 61 -2.00 -7.06 -0.19
N ILE A 62 -2.10 -6.57 -1.42
CA ILE A 62 -1.77 -5.18 -1.77
C ILE A 62 -2.73 -4.21 -1.06
N SER A 63 -4.03 -4.50 -1.01
CA SER A 63 -5.00 -3.67 -0.28
C SER A 63 -4.64 -3.61 1.20
N ALA A 64 -4.37 -4.76 1.83
CA ALA A 64 -4.03 -4.86 3.24
C ALA A 64 -2.74 -4.09 3.59
N VAL A 65 -1.72 -4.14 2.73
CA VAL A 65 -0.49 -3.34 2.92
C VAL A 65 -0.79 -1.84 2.77
N GLY A 66 -1.66 -1.45 1.84
CA GLY A 66 -2.12 -0.07 1.69
C GLY A 66 -2.81 0.43 2.96
N ASP A 67 -3.68 -0.38 3.55
CA ASP A 67 -4.39 -0.06 4.79
C ASP A 67 -3.44 0.04 5.99
N ALA A 68 -2.53 -0.91 6.15
CA ALA A 68 -1.50 -0.87 7.19
C ALA A 68 -0.59 0.35 7.07
N THR A 69 -0.28 0.79 5.83
CA THR A 69 0.50 2.00 5.57
C THR A 69 -0.28 3.25 5.99
N ALA A 70 -1.56 3.32 5.66
CA ALA A 70 -2.43 4.44 6.06
C ALA A 70 -2.62 4.50 7.59
N GLU A 71 -2.79 3.35 8.25
CA GLU A 71 -2.86 3.24 9.70
C GLU A 71 -1.54 3.68 10.36
N SER A 72 -0.40 3.18 9.86
CA SER A 72 0.92 3.57 10.37
C SER A 72 1.17 5.08 10.22
N ARG A 73 0.74 5.68 9.10
CA ARG A 73 0.77 7.14 8.91
C ARG A 73 -0.08 7.86 9.96
N ALA A 74 -1.30 7.39 10.22
CA ALA A 74 -2.20 8.01 11.19
C ALA A 74 -1.58 8.00 12.59
N VAL A 75 -1.00 6.86 13.01
CA VAL A 75 -0.29 6.74 14.29
C VAL A 75 0.91 7.68 14.36
N TYR A 76 1.72 7.76 13.30
CA TYR A 76 2.88 8.65 13.25
C TYR A 76 2.47 10.13 13.32
N ALA A 77 1.41 10.53 12.60
CA ALA A 77 0.90 11.89 12.64
C ALA A 77 0.37 12.28 14.03
N ASP A 78 -0.37 11.38 14.67
CA ASP A 78 -0.99 11.60 15.98
C ASP A 78 0.04 11.57 17.13
N THR A 79 1.04 10.70 17.05
CA THR A 79 1.96 10.43 18.19
C THR A 79 3.27 11.20 18.08
N ASP A 80 3.88 11.24 16.89
CA ASP A 80 5.26 11.69 16.73
C ASP A 80 5.36 13.05 16.04
N TYR A 81 4.51 13.32 15.05
CA TYR A 81 4.59 14.58 14.32
C TYR A 81 4.25 15.80 15.19
N GLU A 82 3.17 15.74 15.98
CA GLU A 82 2.79 16.84 16.88
C GLU A 82 3.86 17.08 17.96
N HIS A 83 4.42 16.01 18.53
CA HIS A 83 5.49 16.11 19.51
C HIS A 83 6.79 16.67 18.89
N ALA A 84 7.16 16.23 17.68
CA ALA A 84 8.32 16.74 16.97
C ALA A 84 8.18 18.24 16.63
N VAL A 85 6.99 18.67 16.17
CA VAL A 85 6.69 20.08 15.91
C VAL A 85 6.73 20.91 17.20
N ALA A 86 6.19 20.39 18.31
CA ALA A 86 6.23 21.07 19.59
C ALA A 86 7.67 21.23 20.14
N MET A 87 8.50 20.20 20.02
CA MET A 87 9.92 20.28 20.42
C MET A 87 10.69 21.30 19.56
N GLN A 88 10.53 21.26 18.24
CA GLN A 88 11.18 22.20 17.33
C GLN A 88 10.76 23.64 17.60
N ALA A 89 9.47 23.88 17.88
CA ALA A 89 8.97 25.20 18.27
C ALA A 89 9.57 25.68 19.61
N SER A 90 9.79 24.77 20.57
CA SER A 90 10.42 25.09 21.86
C SER A 90 11.91 25.42 21.74
N GLU A 91 12.64 24.74 20.84
CA GLU A 91 14.05 25.03 20.55
C GLU A 91 14.21 26.37 19.85
N LEU A 92 13.38 26.67 18.85
CA LEU A 92 13.35 27.97 18.17
C LEU A 92 13.02 29.13 19.12
N ALA A 93 12.16 28.91 20.11
CA ALA A 93 11.86 29.89 21.15
C ALA A 93 13.01 30.09 22.15
N ALA A 94 13.85 29.06 22.36
CA ALA A 94 15.02 29.14 23.23
C ALA A 94 16.22 29.84 22.56
N GLU A 95 16.31 29.83 21.23
CA GLU A 95 17.41 30.44 20.46
C GLU A 95 17.21 31.93 20.12
N GLN A 96 16.04 32.53 20.36
CA GLN A 96 15.83 33.98 20.18
C GLN A 96 16.10 34.74 21.50
N PRO A 97 17.23 35.44 21.66
CA PRO A 97 17.43 36.34 22.80
C PRO A 97 16.54 37.59 22.67
N ARG A 98 15.99 38.02 23.80
CA ARG A 98 15.12 39.20 23.94
C ARG A 98 15.80 40.51 23.58
#